data_AF-A0A482WYA8-F1
#
_entry.id   AF-A0A482WYA8-F1
#
_cell.length_a   1.000
_cell.length_b   1.000
_cell.length_c   1.000
_cell.angle_alpha   90.00
_cell.angle_beta   90.00
_cell.angle_gamma   90.00
#
_symmetry.space_group_name_H-M   'P 1'
#
loop_
_entity.id
_entity.type
_entity.pdbx_description
1 polymer ?
#
loop_
_entity_poly.entity_id
_entity_poly.type
_entity_poly.pdbx_seq_one_letter_code
_entity_poly.pdbx_strand_id
1 'polypeptide(L)'
;MFTFSVSVVLVIVLFTLTNAHPRRHNHRKINLEDNFLSSKNFKEDQPILRPISVIEIPELMAKGRYYQPDFVVLKRCDYESGYCKGEGYCLRETDHEKLFVEFKNLDNDEITTVRLSNHLECACVPCS
;
A
#
# COMPACT_ATOMS: atom_id res chain seq x y z
N MET A 1 50.91 7.87 -27.07
CA MET A 1 49.58 7.28 -27.26
C MET A 1 48.79 7.41 -25.97
N PHE A 2 48.04 8.51 -25.78
CA PHE A 2 47.01 8.62 -24.73
C PHE A 2 45.98 9.67 -25.17
N THR A 3 44.97 9.23 -25.91
CA THR A 3 43.79 10.04 -26.28
C THR A 3 42.54 9.18 -26.18
N PHE A 4 42.24 8.67 -24.98
CA PHE A 4 41.03 7.91 -24.69
C PHE A 4 40.55 8.26 -23.27
N SER A 5 40.05 9.47 -23.06
CA SER A 5 39.51 9.84 -21.75
C SER A 5 38.48 10.96 -21.74
N VAL A 6 38.39 11.79 -22.80
CA VAL A 6 37.42 12.91 -22.83
C VAL A 6 36.06 12.50 -23.41
N SER A 7 36.04 11.57 -24.38
CA SER A 7 34.81 11.23 -25.11
C SER A 7 33.79 10.41 -24.32
N VAL A 8 34.25 9.58 -23.37
CA VAL A 8 33.35 8.69 -22.59
C VAL A 8 32.57 9.47 -21.53
N VAL A 9 33.22 10.46 -20.90
CA VAL A 9 32.58 11.29 -19.86
C VAL A 9 31.45 12.14 -20.47
N LEU A 10 31.64 12.65 -21.69
CA LEU A 10 30.64 13.50 -22.37
C LEU A 10 29.34 12.74 -22.67
N VAL A 11 29.42 11.46 -23.05
CA VAL A 11 28.24 10.64 -23.38
C VAL A 11 27.42 10.29 -22.14
N ILE A 12 28.07 10.05 -21.00
CA ILE A 12 27.39 9.71 -19.74
C ILE A 12 26.59 10.91 -19.21
N VAL A 13 27.14 12.13 -19.32
CA VAL A 13 26.45 13.37 -18.88
C VAL A 13 25.24 13.71 -19.77
N LEU A 14 25.30 13.42 -21.08
CA LEU A 14 24.16 13.62 -21.96
C LEU A 14 23.02 12.62 -21.69
N PHE A 15 23.34 11.38 -21.30
CA PHE A 15 22.35 10.35 -20.99
C PHE A 15 21.60 10.57 -19.66
N THR A 16 22.22 11.23 -18.68
CA THR A 16 21.57 11.53 -17.39
C THR A 16 20.61 12.72 -17.48
N LEU A 17 20.83 13.67 -18.39
CA LEU A 17 19.98 14.84 -18.57
C LEU A 17 18.70 14.56 -19.36
N THR A 18 18.70 13.60 -20.29
CA THR A 18 17.51 13.30 -21.13
C THR A 18 16.46 12.44 -20.42
N ASN A 19 16.82 11.75 -19.33
CA ASN A 19 15.90 10.89 -18.57
C ASN A 19 15.23 11.58 -17.38
N ALA A 20 15.57 12.84 -17.11
CA ALA A 20 14.87 13.67 -16.14
C ALA A 20 13.56 14.21 -16.75
N HIS A 21 12.63 13.34 -17.10
CA HIS A 21 11.28 13.76 -17.46
C HIS A 21 10.60 14.25 -16.17
N PRO A 22 10.30 15.55 -16.01
CA PRO A 22 9.62 16.02 -14.81
C PRO A 22 8.25 15.32 -14.75
N ARG A 23 8.02 14.54 -13.70
CA ARG A 23 6.69 14.01 -13.39
C ARG A 23 5.77 15.20 -13.14
N ARG A 24 5.07 15.67 -14.18
CA ARG A 24 3.97 16.62 -14.01
C ARG A 24 2.88 15.91 -13.21
N HIS A 25 2.73 16.30 -11.96
CA HIS A 25 1.54 15.95 -11.18
C HIS A 25 0.36 16.66 -11.83
N ASN A 26 -0.37 15.92 -12.68
CA ASN A 26 -1.61 16.42 -13.26
C ASN A 26 -2.67 16.45 -12.15
N HIS A 27 -2.93 17.63 -11.60
CA HIS A 27 -4.03 17.84 -10.69
C HIS A 27 -5.34 17.78 -11.49
N ARG A 28 -6.08 16.67 -11.39
CA ARG A 28 -7.44 16.55 -11.91
C ARG A 28 -8.42 16.93 -10.81
N LYS A 29 -9.30 17.90 -11.09
CA LYS A 29 -10.45 18.19 -10.22
C LYS A 29 -11.60 17.22 -10.58
N ILE A 30 -12.18 16.59 -9.57
CA ILE A 30 -13.44 15.83 -9.70
C ILE A 30 -14.56 16.80 -9.35
N ASN A 31 -15.57 16.92 -10.21
CA ASN A 31 -16.72 17.79 -9.94
C ASN A 31 -17.70 17.11 -8.96
N LEU A 32 -18.65 17.86 -8.41
CA LEU A 32 -19.57 17.35 -7.39
C LEU A 32 -20.48 16.24 -7.92
N GLU A 33 -20.99 16.37 -9.14
CA GLU A 33 -21.89 15.40 -9.77
C GLU A 33 -21.18 14.08 -10.05
N ASP A 34 -19.97 14.14 -10.63
CA ASP A 34 -19.11 12.97 -10.86
C ASP A 34 -18.79 12.25 -9.54
N ASN A 35 -18.48 13.01 -8.49
CA ASN A 35 -18.20 12.45 -7.16
C ASN A 35 -19.43 11.76 -6.58
N PHE A 36 -20.59 12.43 -6.65
CA PHE A 36 -21.85 11.88 -6.16
C PHE A 36 -22.23 10.59 -6.90
N LEU A 37 -22.11 10.58 -8.24
CA LEU A 37 -22.36 9.39 -9.05
C LEU A 37 -21.38 8.26 -8.70
N SER A 38 -20.11 8.59 -8.50
CA SER A 38 -19.09 7.60 -8.13
C SER A 38 -19.38 7.00 -6.75
N SER A 39 -19.67 7.82 -5.74
CA SER A 39 -19.99 7.36 -4.38
C SER A 39 -21.30 6.58 -4.31
N LYS A 40 -22.34 7.00 -5.04
CA LYS A 40 -23.64 6.31 -5.06
C LYS A 40 -23.55 4.92 -5.68
N ASN A 41 -22.70 4.75 -6.69
CA ASN A 41 -22.51 3.49 -7.40
C ASN A 41 -21.38 2.64 -6.82
N PHE A 42 -20.64 3.16 -5.85
CA PHE A 42 -19.60 2.42 -5.16
C PHE A 42 -20.25 1.28 -4.38
N LYS A 43 -19.82 0.05 -4.67
CA LYS A 43 -20.19 -1.15 -3.92
C LYS A 43 -18.91 -1.92 -3.73
N GLU A 44 -18.44 -1.99 -2.49
CA GLU A 44 -17.25 -2.74 -2.12
C GLU A 44 -17.68 -3.85 -1.18
N ASP A 45 -18.13 -4.95 -1.76
CA ASP A 45 -18.36 -6.23 -1.08
C ASP A 45 -17.11 -7.13 -1.11
N GLN A 46 -16.11 -6.76 -1.92
CA GLN A 46 -14.86 -7.49 -2.07
C GLN A 46 -13.73 -6.83 -1.26
N PRO A 47 -12.88 -7.62 -0.58
CA PRO A 47 -11.65 -7.12 -0.01
C PRO A 47 -10.70 -6.54 -1.08
N ILE A 48 -10.11 -5.38 -0.80
CA ILE A 48 -9.10 -4.72 -1.63
C ILE A 48 -7.68 -5.10 -1.20
N LEU A 49 -6.73 -5.08 -2.13
CA LEU A 49 -5.30 -5.23 -1.81
C LEU A 49 -4.79 -3.94 -1.16
N ARG A 50 -4.38 -4.03 0.10
CA ARG A 50 -3.81 -2.91 0.85
C ARG A 50 -2.37 -3.24 1.28
N PRO A 51 -1.40 -2.36 0.99
CA PRO A 51 -0.09 -2.45 1.62
C PRO A 51 -0.22 -2.06 3.10
N ILE A 52 0.28 -2.92 3.98
CA ILE A 52 0.37 -2.70 5.42
C ILE A 52 1.83 -2.54 5.77
N SER A 53 2.23 -1.36 6.22
CA SER A 53 3.62 -1.11 6.59
C SER A 53 4.00 -1.90 7.84
N VAL A 54 5.27 -2.29 7.95
CA VAL A 54 5.81 -2.92 9.17
C VAL A 54 5.61 -2.05 10.41
N ILE A 55 5.52 -0.72 10.25
CA ILE A 55 5.26 0.22 11.35
C ILE A 55 3.84 0.11 11.92
N GLU A 56 2.91 -0.43 11.14
CA GLU A 56 1.53 -0.67 11.54
C GLU A 56 1.36 -2.05 12.21
N ILE A 57 2.42 -2.87 12.29
CA ILE A 57 2.40 -4.21 12.87
C ILE A 57 3.06 -4.16 14.28
N PRO A 58 2.27 -4.18 15.38
CA PRO A 58 2.80 -3.99 16.73
C PRO A 58 3.88 -5.00 17.13
N GLU A 59 3.75 -6.26 16.69
CA GLU A 59 4.71 -7.32 17.00
C GLU A 59 6.10 -7.07 16.40
N LEU A 60 6.17 -6.44 15.22
CA LEU A 60 7.44 -6.06 14.59
C LEU A 60 7.99 -4.78 15.23
N MET A 61 7.15 -3.78 15.44
CA MET A 61 7.53 -2.51 16.07
C MET A 61 8.11 -2.68 17.48
N ALA A 62 7.70 -3.72 18.21
CA ALA A 62 8.26 -4.04 19.52
C ALA A 62 9.67 -4.66 19.46
N LYS A 63 10.10 -5.18 18.31
CA LYS A 63 11.34 -5.95 18.13
C LYS A 63 12.41 -5.27 17.28
N GLY A 64 12.04 -4.26 16.49
CA GLY A 64 12.96 -3.53 15.63
C GLY A 64 12.26 -2.43 14.84
N ARG A 65 13.03 -1.61 14.11
CA ARG A 65 12.48 -0.58 13.22
C ARG A 65 12.70 -0.86 11.74
N TYR A 66 13.68 -1.71 11.42
CA TYR A 66 14.12 -1.96 10.06
C TYR A 66 13.89 -3.42 9.70
N TYR A 67 12.94 -3.64 8.79
CA TYR A 67 12.55 -4.97 8.34
C TYR A 67 12.55 -5.05 6.83
N GLN A 68 12.87 -6.22 6.30
CA GLN A 68 12.73 -6.52 4.89
C GLN A 68 11.74 -7.68 4.70
N PRO A 69 10.68 -7.53 3.90
CA PRO A 69 10.25 -6.29 3.22
C PRO A 69 9.70 -5.21 4.17
N ASP A 70 9.63 -3.95 3.72
CA ASP A 70 9.12 -2.80 4.53
C ASP A 70 7.58 -2.80 4.70
N PHE A 71 6.88 -3.67 3.97
CA PHE A 71 5.43 -3.82 4.02
C PHE A 71 5.02 -5.20 3.52
N VAL A 72 3.78 -5.58 3.78
CA VAL A 72 3.11 -6.75 3.21
C VAL A 72 1.83 -6.32 2.53
N VAL A 73 1.46 -6.98 1.43
CA VAL A 73 0.17 -6.74 0.76
C VAL A 73 -0.83 -7.77 1.23
N LEU A 74 -1.95 -7.31 1.80
CA LEU A 74 -3.03 -8.16 2.31
C LEU A 74 -4.38 -7.69 1.76
N LYS A 75 -5.32 -8.62 1.65
CA LYS A 75 -6.72 -8.29 1.38
C LYS A 75 -7.36 -7.70 2.64
N ARG A 76 -8.00 -6.54 2.49
CA ARG A 76 -8.66 -5.77 3.56
C ARG A 76 -10.00 -5.24 3.10
N CYS A 77 -10.95 -5.15 4.02
CA CYS A 77 -12.16 -4.37 3.77
C CYS A 77 -11.81 -2.88 3.78
N ASP A 78 -12.41 -2.09 2.89
CA ASP A 78 -12.14 -0.65 2.82
C ASP A 78 -12.92 0.14 3.87
N TYR A 79 -12.41 0.14 5.10
CA TYR A 79 -13.01 0.89 6.20
C TYR A 79 -12.94 2.41 6.02
N GLU A 80 -12.05 2.92 5.15
CA GLU A 80 -11.83 4.35 4.96
C GLU A 80 -12.94 4.99 4.14
N SER A 81 -13.50 4.26 3.16
CA SER A 81 -14.62 4.73 2.34
C SER A 81 -15.83 5.18 3.16
N GLY A 82 -16.04 4.56 4.34
CA GLY A 82 -17.24 4.77 5.14
C GLY A 82 -18.52 4.36 4.42
N TYR A 83 -18.45 3.49 3.41
CA TYR A 83 -19.59 3.11 2.55
C TYR A 83 -20.85 2.71 3.33
N CYS A 84 -20.72 2.00 4.45
CA CYS A 84 -21.87 1.58 5.27
C CYS A 84 -22.35 2.64 6.29
N LYS A 85 -21.65 3.79 6.44
CA LYS A 85 -21.95 4.83 7.45
C LYS A 85 -23.19 5.62 7.06
N GLY A 86 -24.37 5.12 7.43
CA GLY A 86 -25.64 5.85 7.21
C GLY A 86 -26.85 5.21 7.87
N GLU A 87 -26.80 3.91 8.16
CA GLU A 87 -27.99 3.14 8.57
C GLU A 87 -27.78 2.35 9.87
N GLY A 88 -26.76 2.70 10.68
CA GLY A 88 -26.35 1.89 11.83
C GLY A 88 -25.57 0.63 11.45
N TYR A 89 -25.13 0.55 10.20
CA TYR A 89 -24.26 -0.51 9.68
C TYR A 89 -22.81 -0.03 9.57
N CYS A 90 -21.89 -0.97 9.72
CA CYS A 90 -20.46 -0.81 9.65
C CYS A 90 -19.91 -1.84 8.67
N LEU A 91 -18.97 -1.45 7.81
CA LEU A 91 -18.25 -2.41 7.00
C LEU A 91 -17.36 -3.25 7.93
N ARG A 92 -17.52 -4.57 7.90
CA ARG A 92 -16.71 -5.53 8.65
C ARG A 92 -16.35 -6.70 7.77
N GLU A 93 -15.24 -7.33 8.10
CA GLU A 93 -14.86 -8.63 7.59
C GLU A 93 -15.79 -9.70 8.18
N THR A 94 -16.44 -10.48 7.31
CA THR A 94 -17.31 -11.60 7.72
C THR A 94 -16.56 -12.93 7.67
N ASP A 95 -15.54 -13.01 6.82
CA ASP A 95 -14.65 -14.15 6.72
C ASP A 95 -13.19 -13.70 6.55
N HIS A 96 -12.27 -14.46 7.16
CA HIS A 96 -10.85 -14.19 7.10
C HIS A 96 -10.02 -15.45 7.35
N GLU A 97 -8.83 -15.48 6.74
CA GLU A 97 -7.79 -16.45 7.06
C GLU A 97 -6.65 -15.79 7.85
N LYS A 98 -5.86 -16.61 8.54
CA LYS A 98 -4.63 -16.15 9.20
C LYS A 98 -3.42 -16.57 8.37
N LEU A 99 -2.63 -15.60 7.96
CA LEU A 99 -1.37 -15.81 7.26
C LEU A 99 -0.20 -15.67 8.23
N PHE A 100 0.80 -16.52 8.09
CA PHE A 100 2.09 -16.38 8.74
C PHE A 100 3.04 -15.72 7.75
N VAL A 101 3.47 -14.50 8.06
CA VAL A 101 4.29 -13.68 7.17
C VAL A 101 5.66 -13.49 7.82
N GLU A 102 6.70 -13.77 7.05
CA GLU A 102 8.08 -13.65 7.51
C GLU A 102 8.66 -12.29 7.12
N PHE A 103 9.38 -11.70 8.06
CA PHE A 103 10.14 -10.46 7.88
C PHE A 103 11.54 -10.66 8.41
N LYS A 104 12.53 -10.20 7.66
CA LYS A 104 13.92 -10.18 8.10
C LYS A 104 14.21 -8.88 8.84
N ASN A 105 14.55 -8.95 10.11
CA ASN A 105 15.03 -7.80 10.88
C ASN A 105 16.46 -7.47 10.42
N LEU A 106 16.69 -6.24 9.98
CA LEU A 106 17.98 -5.80 9.45
C LEU A 106 18.97 -5.40 10.56
N ASP A 107 18.49 -5.18 11.78
CA ASP A 107 19.35 -4.82 12.93
C ASP A 107 20.11 -6.04 13.47
N ASN A 108 19.51 -7.23 13.41
CA ASN A 108 20.05 -8.45 14.02
C ASN A 108 20.04 -9.69 13.11
N ASP A 109 19.67 -9.54 11.83
CA ASP A 109 19.58 -10.62 10.83
C ASP A 109 18.54 -11.72 11.13
N GLU A 110 17.68 -11.53 12.14
CA GLU A 110 16.68 -12.51 12.58
C GLU A 110 15.45 -12.53 11.65
N ILE A 111 14.95 -13.73 11.33
CA ILE A 111 13.65 -13.89 10.66
C ILE A 111 12.57 -13.92 11.73
N THR A 112 11.67 -12.93 11.69
CA THR A 112 10.49 -12.85 12.55
C THR A 112 9.24 -13.25 11.75
N THR A 113 8.51 -14.23 12.24
CA THR A 113 7.19 -14.61 11.70
C THR A 113 6.09 -13.91 12.49
N VAL A 114 5.19 -13.21 11.80
CA VAL A 114 4.00 -12.60 12.40
C VAL A 114 2.73 -13.18 11.81
N ARG A 115 1.67 -13.25 12.63
CA ARG A 115 0.37 -13.77 12.22
C ARG A 115 -0.56 -12.61 11.88
N LEU A 116 -0.88 -12.45 10.60
CA LEU A 116 -1.71 -11.37 10.09
C LEU A 116 -3.04 -11.91 9.57
N SER A 117 -4.13 -11.16 9.75
CA SER A 117 -5.43 -11.49 9.15
C SER A 117 -5.41 -11.19 7.66
N ASN A 118 -6.04 -11.98 6.80
CA ASN A 118 -6.29 -11.68 5.39
C ASN A 118 -7.80 -11.83 5.14
N HIS A 119 -8.47 -10.77 4.69
CA HIS A 119 -9.93 -10.76 4.61
C HIS A 119 -10.36 -11.47 3.33
N LEU A 120 -11.36 -12.35 3.45
CA LEU A 120 -11.91 -13.11 2.34
C LEU A 120 -13.26 -12.54 1.90
N GLU A 121 -14.06 -12.04 2.85
CA GLU A 121 -15.36 -11.45 2.60
C GLU A 121 -15.60 -10.21 3.46
N CYS A 122 -16.31 -9.23 2.91
CA CYS A 122 -16.70 -8.00 3.59
C CYS A 122 -18.21 -7.78 3.47
N ALA A 123 -18.85 -7.32 4.54
CA ALA A 123 -20.26 -6.97 4.51
C ALA A 123 -20.58 -5.77 5.40
N CYS A 124 -21.65 -5.05 5.06
CA CYS A 124 -22.28 -4.11 5.98
C CYS A 124 -23.06 -4.90 7.03
N VAL A 125 -22.58 -4.87 8.28
CA VAL A 125 -23.24 -5.50 9.43
C VAL A 125 -23.61 -4.45 10.47
N PRO A 126 -24.60 -4.67 11.35
CA PRO A 126 -24.93 -3.72 12.41
C PRO A 126 -23.68 -3.34 13.23
N CYS A 127 -23.49 -2.05 13.49
CA CYS A 127 -22.38 -1.56 14.30
C CYS A 127 -22.58 -2.02 15.76
N SER A 128 -21.73 -2.94 16.21
CA SER A 128 -21.62 -3.37 17.62
C SER A 128 -20.79 -2.40 18.44
#